data_AF-A0A081R6B0-F1
#
_entry.id   AF-A0A081R6B0-F1
#
_cell.length_a   1.000
_cell.length_b   1.000
_cell.length_c   1.000
_cell.angle_alpha   90.00
_cell.angle_beta   90.00
_cell.angle_gamma   90.00
#
_symmetry.space_group_name_H-M   'P 1'
#
loop_
_entity.id
_entity.type
_entity.pdbx_description
1 polymer ?
#
loop_
_entity_poly.entity_id
_entity_poly.type
_entity_poly.pdbx_seq_one_letter_code
_entity_poly.pdbx_strand_id
1 'polypeptide(L)'
;MPFKNEKQLELGELDSKSRATGAHIQLKDSDEPTEKREPKISYNPVGWHNYNFYYGDGSKKAWLMNRGHLIGYQFSGLNDEKRNLVPMTNWLNAGTYYGTDNTNQESMLYYENRLDSWLANHPNYYLDYKVTPIYQKDELIPRQIELQYVGIDENGKLLEIKLGGSKEKVDQYSVTHVVLDNVSANAEINYLDGTAKNTVEDAKIKEEKEKAKKEAEEKAKKEAEEKEATEKKAKEEEQEKARQAAQEKEESQDSNSQSTNSGGYFRDKNGRWHRPNGKFASKKEIREAGLQW
;
A
#
# COMPACT_ATOMS: atom_id res chain seq x y z
N MET A 1 24.52 -36.85 -0.70
CA MET A 1 24.35 -38.33 -0.82
C MET A 1 25.71 -39.00 -0.69
N PRO A 2 25.84 -40.34 -0.54
CA PRO A 2 27.15 -41.00 -0.70
C PRO A 2 27.74 -40.70 -2.08
N PHE A 3 29.03 -40.36 -2.16
CA PHE A 3 29.72 -40.13 -3.43
C PHE A 3 29.93 -41.45 -4.18
N LYS A 4 29.42 -41.55 -5.41
CA LYS A 4 29.54 -42.75 -6.27
C LYS A 4 30.32 -42.53 -7.56
N ASN A 5 30.81 -41.30 -7.79
CA ASN A 5 31.48 -40.92 -9.03
C ASN A 5 30.61 -41.18 -10.29
N GLU A 6 29.31 -40.95 -10.17
CA GLU A 6 28.32 -41.01 -11.24
C GLU A 6 27.18 -40.02 -10.93
N LYS A 7 26.40 -39.62 -11.94
CA LYS A 7 25.20 -38.81 -11.74
C LYS A 7 24.22 -39.55 -10.83
N GLN A 8 23.78 -38.89 -9.76
CA GLN A 8 22.74 -39.38 -8.86
C GLN A 8 21.63 -38.35 -8.75
N LEU A 9 20.38 -38.80 -8.78
CA LEU A 9 19.20 -37.95 -8.54
C LEU A 9 18.23 -38.72 -7.66
N GLU A 10 18.03 -38.22 -6.44
CA GLU A 10 17.08 -38.73 -5.47
C GLU A 10 15.94 -37.73 -5.29
N LEU A 11 14.72 -38.22 -5.44
CA LEU A 11 13.50 -37.44 -5.24
C LEU A 11 12.76 -38.00 -4.04
N GLY A 12 12.41 -37.14 -3.08
CA GLY A 12 11.59 -37.53 -1.96
C GLY A 12 10.21 -37.96 -2.41
N GLU A 13 9.67 -39.00 -1.79
CA GLU A 13 8.29 -39.40 -2.01
C GLU A 13 7.34 -38.26 -1.63
N LEU A 14 6.22 -38.17 -2.34
CA LEU A 14 5.19 -37.22 -1.98
C LEU A 14 4.64 -37.57 -0.58
N ASP A 15 4.40 -36.55 0.24
CA ASP A 15 3.86 -36.80 1.57
C ASP A 15 2.35 -37.14 1.55
N SER A 16 1.75 -37.34 2.72
CA SER A 16 0.32 -37.64 2.87
C SER A 16 -0.65 -36.60 2.28
N LYS A 17 -0.16 -35.39 1.94
CA LYS A 17 -0.91 -34.32 1.28
C LYS A 17 -0.52 -34.16 -0.19
N SER A 18 0.22 -35.13 -0.74
CA SER A 18 0.77 -35.11 -2.09
C SER A 18 1.74 -33.94 -2.35
N ARG A 19 2.41 -33.43 -1.30
CA ARG A 19 3.43 -32.38 -1.41
C ARG A 19 4.79 -32.99 -1.74
N ALA A 20 5.56 -32.33 -2.60
CA ALA A 20 6.96 -32.67 -2.82
C ALA A 20 7.75 -32.43 -1.52
N THR A 21 8.67 -33.34 -1.18
CA THR A 21 9.37 -33.32 0.13
C THR A 21 10.84 -32.94 0.03
N GLY A 22 11.41 -32.97 -1.18
CA GLY A 22 12.78 -32.58 -1.45
C GLY A 22 13.33 -33.29 -2.68
N ALA A 23 14.38 -32.73 -3.24
CA ALA A 23 15.11 -33.31 -4.35
C ALA A 23 16.61 -33.10 -4.12
N HIS A 24 17.42 -34.10 -4.46
CA HIS A 24 18.85 -34.12 -4.20
C HIS A 24 19.56 -34.66 -5.43
N ILE A 25 20.49 -33.90 -6.00
CA ILE A 25 21.28 -34.29 -7.16
C ILE A 25 22.78 -34.25 -6.83
N GLN A 26 23.53 -35.17 -7.43
CA GLN A 26 24.98 -35.12 -7.51
C GLN A 26 25.36 -35.29 -8.98
N LEU A 27 26.05 -34.32 -9.57
CA LEU A 27 26.37 -34.31 -11.00
C LEU A 27 27.64 -33.50 -11.30
N LYS A 28 28.27 -33.77 -12.44
CA LYS A 28 29.30 -32.91 -13.06
C LYS A 28 28.74 -32.19 -14.29
N ASP A 29 29.50 -31.25 -14.84
CA ASP A 29 29.13 -30.47 -16.03
C ASP A 29 28.67 -31.36 -17.22
N SER A 30 29.41 -32.43 -17.49
CA SER A 30 29.07 -33.37 -18.59
C SER A 30 27.80 -34.22 -18.37
N ASP A 31 27.18 -34.16 -17.19
CA ASP A 31 25.94 -34.87 -16.86
C ASP A 31 24.67 -34.02 -17.09
N GLU A 32 24.83 -32.75 -17.43
CA GLU A 32 23.72 -31.84 -17.73
C GLU A 32 22.94 -32.32 -18.98
N PRO A 33 21.62 -32.11 -19.03
CA PRO A 33 20.79 -32.61 -20.11
C PRO A 33 21.07 -31.87 -21.41
N THR A 34 21.33 -32.63 -22.47
CA THR A 34 21.48 -32.10 -23.84
C THR A 34 20.15 -31.89 -24.54
N GLU A 35 19.10 -32.56 -24.07
CA GLU A 35 17.76 -32.47 -24.64
C GLU A 35 17.13 -31.11 -24.34
N LYS A 36 16.40 -30.59 -25.33
CA LYS A 36 15.67 -29.33 -25.16
C LYS A 36 14.52 -29.54 -24.17
N ARG A 37 14.44 -28.67 -23.16
CA ARG A 37 13.32 -28.62 -22.22
C ARG A 37 11.99 -28.56 -22.95
N GLU A 38 11.01 -29.29 -22.44
CA GLU A 38 9.65 -29.20 -22.97
C GLU A 38 9.12 -27.77 -22.80
N PRO A 39 8.41 -27.24 -23.82
CA PRO A 39 7.94 -25.85 -23.79
C PRO A 39 6.89 -25.59 -22.71
N LYS A 40 6.30 -26.63 -22.12
CA LYS A 40 5.22 -26.53 -21.15
C LYS A 40 5.27 -27.65 -20.12
N ILE A 41 5.18 -27.26 -18.85
CA ILE A 41 4.88 -28.16 -17.73
C ILE A 41 3.35 -28.29 -17.64
N SER A 42 2.83 -29.52 -17.64
CA SER A 42 1.41 -29.85 -17.56
C SER A 42 0.94 -30.22 -16.16
N TYR A 43 1.82 -30.75 -15.31
CA TYR A 43 1.50 -31.18 -13.95
C TYR A 43 1.23 -29.99 -13.03
N ASN A 44 0.11 -30.01 -12.34
CA ASN A 44 -0.21 -29.02 -11.31
C ASN A 44 0.09 -29.61 -9.93
N PRO A 45 1.11 -29.13 -9.20
CA PRO A 45 1.34 -29.58 -7.83
C PRO A 45 0.18 -29.17 -6.91
N VAL A 46 0.11 -29.77 -5.73
CA VAL A 46 -0.94 -29.43 -4.76
C VAL A 46 -0.92 -27.95 -4.37
N GLY A 47 -2.12 -27.39 -4.15
CA GLY A 47 -2.30 -25.96 -3.91
C GLY A 47 -2.16 -25.08 -5.16
N TRP A 48 -1.94 -25.64 -6.35
CA TRP A 48 -1.75 -24.86 -7.56
C TRP A 48 -2.97 -23.97 -7.91
N HIS A 49 -2.77 -22.67 -7.78
CA HIS A 49 -3.60 -21.62 -8.36
C HIS A 49 -2.66 -20.61 -9.03
N ASN A 50 -3.08 -20.01 -10.14
CA ASN A 50 -2.29 -18.96 -10.76
C ASN A 50 -3.17 -17.78 -11.17
N TYR A 51 -2.69 -16.59 -10.85
CA TYR A 51 -3.41 -15.35 -11.03
C TYR A 51 -2.55 -14.36 -11.81
N ASN A 52 -3.17 -13.61 -12.71
CA ASN A 52 -2.50 -12.56 -13.46
C ASN A 52 -2.72 -11.22 -12.75
N PHE A 53 -1.74 -10.82 -11.94
CA PHE A 53 -1.82 -9.73 -10.97
C PHE A 53 -1.09 -8.48 -11.45
N TYR A 54 -1.65 -7.33 -11.11
CA TYR A 54 -0.96 -6.05 -11.24
C TYR A 54 0.29 -6.03 -10.37
N TYR A 55 1.31 -5.31 -10.82
CA TYR A 55 2.55 -5.08 -10.08
C TYR A 55 3.08 -3.67 -10.35
N GLY A 56 4.09 -3.24 -9.57
CA GLY A 56 4.67 -1.91 -9.71
C GLY A 56 3.65 -0.81 -9.41
N ASP A 57 3.43 0.07 -10.38
CA ASP A 57 2.48 1.18 -10.30
C ASP A 57 1.02 0.80 -10.65
N GLY A 58 0.77 -0.46 -10.98
CA GLY A 58 -0.55 -0.93 -11.41
C GLY A 58 -0.82 -0.82 -12.92
N SER A 59 0.18 -0.44 -13.73
CA SER A 59 0.04 -0.34 -15.19
C SER A 59 0.24 -1.67 -15.93
N LYS A 60 0.89 -2.64 -15.30
CA LYS A 60 1.25 -3.93 -15.90
C LYS A 60 0.79 -5.09 -15.04
N LYS A 61 0.60 -6.26 -15.67
CA LYS A 61 0.30 -7.51 -14.98
C LYS A 61 1.30 -8.61 -15.29
N ALA A 62 1.45 -9.53 -14.35
CA ALA A 62 2.20 -10.76 -14.53
C ALA A 62 1.53 -11.93 -13.80
N TRP A 63 1.77 -13.15 -14.28
CA TRP A 63 1.38 -14.35 -13.57
C TRP A 63 2.13 -14.45 -12.23
N LEU A 64 1.42 -14.74 -11.15
CA LEU A 64 2.01 -14.80 -9.82
C LEU A 64 2.90 -16.03 -9.63
N MET A 65 2.41 -17.20 -10.05
CA MET A 65 3.01 -18.49 -9.73
C MET A 65 3.63 -19.17 -10.96
N ASN A 66 4.71 -19.89 -10.73
CA ASN A 66 5.29 -20.90 -11.62
C ASN A 66 5.16 -22.28 -10.98
N ARG A 67 5.07 -23.31 -11.83
CA ARG A 67 5.33 -24.70 -11.44
C ARG A 67 6.85 -24.81 -11.28
N GLY A 68 7.34 -24.39 -10.13
CA GLY A 68 8.76 -24.21 -9.87
C GLY A 68 9.44 -25.55 -9.63
N HIS A 69 10.57 -25.75 -10.28
CA HIS A 69 11.45 -26.90 -10.07
C HIS A 69 12.14 -26.81 -8.71
N LEU A 70 12.24 -27.91 -7.97
CA LEU A 70 13.15 -27.97 -6.82
C LEU A 70 14.59 -28.02 -7.32
N ILE A 71 14.94 -29.00 -8.17
CA ILE A 71 16.19 -29.01 -8.93
C ILE A 71 15.91 -28.52 -10.35
N GLY A 72 16.49 -27.39 -10.74
CA GLY A 72 16.36 -26.79 -12.06
C GLY A 72 16.56 -27.78 -13.21
N TYR A 73 15.90 -27.51 -14.35
CA TYR A 73 15.97 -28.38 -15.52
C TYR A 73 17.41 -28.58 -15.99
N GLN A 74 18.24 -27.54 -15.97
CA GLN A 74 19.64 -27.59 -16.42
C GLN A 74 20.49 -28.61 -15.65
N PHE A 75 20.08 -29.01 -14.44
CA PHE A 75 20.75 -30.07 -13.70
C PHE A 75 20.00 -31.42 -13.83
N SER A 76 18.69 -31.39 -13.62
CA SER A 76 17.88 -32.61 -13.49
C SER A 76 17.45 -33.23 -14.82
N GLY A 77 17.21 -32.42 -15.85
CA GLY A 77 16.53 -32.82 -17.09
C GLY A 77 15.05 -33.17 -16.92
N LEU A 78 14.45 -32.92 -15.75
CA LEU A 78 13.07 -33.29 -15.46
C LEU A 78 12.08 -32.24 -15.97
N ASN A 79 11.01 -32.66 -16.65
CA ASN A 79 9.91 -31.77 -17.07
C ASN A 79 8.74 -31.81 -16.09
N ASP A 80 7.88 -32.83 -16.17
CA ASP A 80 6.61 -32.95 -15.42
C ASP A 80 6.69 -33.88 -14.19
N GLU A 81 7.87 -34.01 -13.59
CA GLU A 81 8.06 -34.87 -12.42
C GLU A 81 7.49 -34.23 -11.16
N LYS A 82 6.36 -34.77 -10.69
CA LYS A 82 5.59 -34.28 -9.54
C LYS A 82 6.39 -34.12 -8.24
N ARG A 83 7.41 -34.94 -8.00
CA ARG A 83 8.27 -34.87 -6.81
C ARG A 83 9.30 -33.74 -6.89
N ASN A 84 9.47 -33.14 -8.06
CA ASN A 84 10.39 -32.03 -8.32
C ASN A 84 9.65 -30.70 -8.58
N LEU A 85 8.34 -30.62 -8.34
CA LEU A 85 7.53 -29.43 -8.64
C LEU A 85 6.74 -28.95 -7.42
N VAL A 86 6.82 -27.65 -7.14
CA VAL A 86 6.00 -26.95 -6.14
C VAL A 86 5.49 -25.62 -6.69
N PRO A 87 4.37 -25.07 -6.19
CA PRO A 87 3.98 -23.70 -6.54
C PRO A 87 5.00 -22.71 -5.94
N MET A 88 5.68 -21.96 -6.80
CA MET A 88 6.61 -20.90 -6.43
C MET A 88 6.17 -19.58 -7.04
N THR A 89 6.33 -18.47 -6.33
CA THR A 89 6.14 -17.15 -6.96
C THR A 89 7.16 -16.96 -8.08
N ASN A 90 6.82 -16.14 -9.09
CA ASN A 90 7.80 -15.72 -10.10
C ASN A 90 9.00 -15.01 -9.46
N TRP A 91 8.77 -14.30 -8.35
CA TRP A 91 9.82 -13.63 -7.60
C TRP A 91 10.84 -14.64 -7.05
N LEU A 92 10.37 -15.70 -6.37
CA LEU A 92 11.22 -16.78 -5.87
C LEU A 92 11.87 -17.57 -7.03
N ASN A 93 11.10 -17.91 -8.07
CA ASN A 93 11.60 -18.78 -9.13
C ASN A 93 12.62 -18.07 -10.04
N ALA A 94 12.33 -16.83 -10.45
CA ALA A 94 13.03 -16.14 -11.53
C ALA A 94 13.55 -14.75 -11.16
N GLY A 95 13.36 -14.28 -9.92
CA GLY A 95 13.89 -13.01 -9.43
C GLY A 95 13.11 -11.76 -9.83
N THR A 96 11.99 -11.92 -10.54
CA THR A 96 11.20 -10.81 -11.07
C THR A 96 9.74 -11.19 -11.24
N TYR A 97 8.86 -10.21 -11.43
CA TYR A 97 7.45 -10.47 -11.77
C TYR A 97 7.30 -11.08 -13.16
N TYR A 98 8.11 -10.64 -14.13
CA TYR A 98 8.04 -11.06 -15.53
C TYR A 98 9.44 -11.18 -16.14
N GLY A 99 9.68 -12.25 -16.89
CA GLY A 99 11.00 -12.58 -17.45
C GLY A 99 11.89 -13.24 -16.40
N THR A 100 13.18 -12.90 -16.44
CA THR A 100 14.19 -13.42 -15.52
C THR A 100 15.10 -12.31 -15.03
N ASP A 101 15.56 -12.43 -13.78
CA ASP A 101 16.60 -11.61 -13.18
C ASP A 101 17.55 -12.51 -12.38
N ASN A 102 18.73 -12.78 -12.95
CA ASN A 102 19.75 -13.62 -12.33
C ASN A 102 20.64 -12.87 -11.31
N THR A 103 20.31 -11.61 -11.00
CA THR A 103 21.02 -10.79 -10.00
C THR A 103 20.29 -10.74 -8.66
N ASN A 104 19.01 -11.14 -8.63
CA ASN A 104 18.20 -11.13 -7.42
C ASN A 104 18.50 -12.33 -6.50
N GLN A 105 19.18 -12.06 -5.40
CA GLN A 105 19.56 -13.04 -4.37
C GLN A 105 18.38 -13.66 -3.60
N GLU A 106 17.16 -13.15 -3.79
CA GLU A 106 15.93 -13.74 -3.27
C GLU A 106 15.38 -14.87 -4.15
N SER A 107 16.06 -15.20 -5.26
CA SER A 107 15.56 -16.16 -6.25
C SER A 107 16.43 -17.40 -6.43
N MET A 108 15.78 -18.52 -6.74
CA MET A 108 16.43 -19.79 -7.12
C MET A 108 17.41 -19.58 -8.29
N LEU A 109 16.96 -18.85 -9.32
CA LEU A 109 17.72 -18.58 -10.54
C LEU A 109 19.09 -17.93 -10.28
N TYR A 110 19.21 -17.08 -9.26
CA TYR A 110 20.50 -16.48 -8.89
C TYR A 110 21.54 -17.53 -8.51
N TYR A 111 21.13 -18.51 -7.70
CA TYR A 111 22.03 -19.56 -7.18
C TYR A 111 22.27 -20.62 -8.24
N GLU A 112 21.22 -21.11 -8.91
CA GLU A 112 21.33 -22.16 -9.92
C GLU A 112 22.24 -21.75 -11.08
N ASN A 113 22.13 -20.53 -11.61
CA ASN A 113 23.03 -20.07 -12.68
C ASN A 113 24.50 -19.96 -12.23
N ARG A 114 24.75 -19.71 -10.95
CA ARG A 114 26.13 -19.61 -10.44
C ARG A 114 26.71 -20.98 -10.11
N LEU A 115 25.88 -21.92 -9.67
CA LEU A 115 26.26 -23.32 -9.52
C LEU A 115 26.59 -23.97 -10.87
N ASP A 116 25.79 -23.68 -11.89
CA ASP A 116 26.03 -24.06 -13.29
C ASP A 116 27.38 -23.48 -13.78
N SER A 117 27.60 -22.18 -13.59
CA SER A 117 28.89 -21.57 -13.91
C SER A 117 30.05 -22.17 -13.11
N TRP A 118 29.83 -22.59 -11.87
CA TRP A 118 30.85 -23.27 -11.08
C TRP A 118 31.17 -24.64 -11.66
N LEU A 119 30.18 -25.44 -12.07
CA LEU A 119 30.38 -26.72 -12.76
C LEU A 119 31.18 -26.55 -14.06
N ALA A 120 30.79 -25.60 -14.90
CA ALA A 120 31.46 -25.32 -16.18
C ALA A 120 32.94 -24.93 -16.00
N ASN A 121 33.29 -24.24 -14.91
CA ASN A 121 34.68 -23.88 -14.58
C ASN A 121 35.46 -25.00 -13.89
N HIS A 122 34.78 -26.07 -13.45
CA HIS A 122 35.37 -27.21 -12.75
C HIS A 122 34.82 -28.54 -13.32
N PRO A 123 35.10 -28.87 -14.60
CA PRO A 123 34.40 -29.95 -15.31
C PRO A 123 34.63 -31.36 -14.74
N ASN A 124 35.66 -31.55 -13.92
CA ASN A 124 35.97 -32.82 -13.25
C ASN A 124 35.40 -32.91 -11.82
N TYR A 125 34.84 -31.82 -11.29
CA TYR A 125 34.23 -31.81 -9.96
C TYR A 125 32.74 -32.08 -10.07
N TYR A 126 32.19 -32.61 -8.97
CA TYR A 126 30.76 -32.81 -8.80
C TYR A 126 30.19 -31.69 -7.95
N LEU A 127 28.99 -31.27 -8.29
CA LEU A 127 28.09 -30.53 -7.42
C LEU A 127 27.20 -31.54 -6.69
N ASP A 128 27.15 -31.50 -5.37
CA ASP A 128 26.11 -32.14 -4.56
C ASP A 128 25.14 -31.02 -4.12
N TYR A 129 23.92 -31.04 -4.66
CA TYR A 129 22.91 -29.99 -4.52
C TYR A 129 21.57 -30.58 -4.08
N LYS A 130 21.04 -30.09 -2.97
CA LYS A 130 19.75 -30.51 -2.40
C LYS A 130 18.84 -29.32 -2.23
N VAL A 131 17.58 -29.50 -2.58
CA VAL A 131 16.53 -28.50 -2.43
C VAL A 131 15.38 -29.07 -1.63
N THR A 132 15.03 -28.38 -0.54
CA THR A 132 14.02 -28.81 0.42
C THR A 132 12.93 -27.75 0.55
N PRO A 133 11.68 -28.05 0.15
CA PRO A 133 10.56 -27.16 0.42
C PRO A 133 10.17 -27.19 1.90
N ILE A 134 10.00 -26.02 2.51
CA ILE A 134 9.65 -25.86 3.93
C ILE A 134 8.19 -25.43 4.04
N TYR A 135 7.35 -26.33 4.53
CA TYR A 135 5.92 -26.11 4.79
C TYR A 135 5.67 -25.82 6.27
N GLN A 136 4.63 -25.03 6.58
CA GLN A 136 4.11 -24.96 7.95
C GLN A 136 2.86 -25.84 8.08
N LYS A 137 2.93 -26.86 8.94
CA LYS A 137 1.80 -27.75 9.25
C LYS A 137 1.14 -28.29 7.97
N ASP A 138 -0.14 -27.95 7.77
CA ASP A 138 -0.98 -28.43 6.69
C ASP A 138 -0.97 -27.55 5.44
N GLU A 139 -0.12 -26.54 5.39
CA GLU A 139 0.02 -25.68 4.21
C GLU A 139 0.42 -26.46 2.96
N LEU A 140 -0.27 -26.21 1.85
CA LEU A 140 0.00 -26.83 0.56
C LEU A 140 1.09 -26.11 -0.23
N ILE A 141 1.32 -24.82 0.08
CA ILE A 141 2.38 -24.02 -0.53
C ILE A 141 3.56 -23.95 0.45
N PRO A 142 4.81 -24.22 0.02
CA PRO A 142 5.95 -24.04 0.90
C PRO A 142 6.14 -22.55 1.20
N ARG A 143 6.41 -22.21 2.46
CA ARG A 143 6.75 -20.85 2.90
C ARG A 143 8.13 -20.45 2.41
N GLN A 144 9.04 -21.40 2.40
CA GLN A 144 10.44 -21.20 2.06
C GLN A 144 10.97 -22.38 1.26
N ILE A 145 12.06 -22.15 0.54
CA ILE A 145 12.87 -23.19 -0.09
C ILE A 145 14.27 -23.10 0.52
N GLU A 146 14.77 -24.22 1.01
CA GLU A 146 16.18 -24.36 1.42
C GLU A 146 16.98 -24.99 0.28
N LEU A 147 18.07 -24.33 -0.08
CA LEU A 147 19.08 -24.82 -0.99
C LEU A 147 20.30 -25.20 -0.16
N GLN A 148 20.83 -26.40 -0.39
CA GLN A 148 22.07 -26.87 0.21
C GLN A 148 23.00 -27.29 -0.92
N TYR A 149 24.24 -26.80 -0.94
CA TYR A 149 25.20 -27.17 -1.97
C TYR A 149 26.63 -27.25 -1.45
N VAL A 150 27.39 -28.18 -2.05
CA VAL A 150 28.83 -28.36 -1.83
C VAL A 150 29.46 -28.95 -3.07
N GLY A 151 30.73 -28.63 -3.32
CA GLY A 151 31.52 -29.27 -4.37
C GLY A 151 32.16 -30.55 -3.87
N ILE A 152 32.46 -31.48 -4.77
CA ILE A 152 33.17 -32.72 -4.46
C ILE A 152 34.24 -32.93 -5.53
N ASP A 153 35.49 -33.10 -5.11
CA ASP A 153 36.57 -33.46 -6.03
C ASP A 153 36.52 -34.94 -6.45
N GLU A 154 37.37 -35.33 -7.39
CA GLU A 154 37.44 -36.69 -7.94
C GLU A 154 37.74 -37.78 -6.88
N ASN A 155 38.29 -37.38 -5.72
CA ASN A 155 38.61 -38.29 -4.62
C ASN A 155 37.52 -38.31 -3.54
N GLY A 156 36.41 -37.59 -3.74
CA GLY A 156 35.32 -37.51 -2.77
C GLY A 156 35.53 -36.47 -1.67
N LYS A 157 36.53 -35.58 -1.78
CA LYS A 157 36.75 -34.51 -0.80
C LYS A 157 35.77 -33.36 -1.05
N LEU A 158 35.16 -32.88 0.03
CA LEU A 158 34.25 -31.73 -0.01
C LEU A 158 35.02 -30.42 -0.28
N LEU A 159 34.43 -29.58 -1.13
CA LEU A 159 34.92 -28.27 -1.54
C LEU A 159 33.84 -27.23 -1.24
N GLU A 160 34.17 -26.23 -0.45
CA GLU A 160 33.28 -25.08 -0.22
C GLU A 160 33.04 -24.31 -1.53
N ILE A 161 31.78 -24.02 -1.83
CA ILE A 161 31.39 -23.19 -2.97
C ILE A 161 30.91 -21.83 -2.43
N LYS A 162 31.46 -20.73 -2.98
CA LYS A 162 31.10 -19.35 -2.64
C LYS A 162 30.48 -18.66 -3.85
N LEU A 163 29.20 -18.31 -3.78
CA LEU A 163 28.47 -17.69 -4.90
C LEU A 163 28.34 -16.16 -4.77
N GLY A 164 28.62 -15.60 -3.58
CA GLY A 164 28.58 -14.17 -3.30
C GLY A 164 27.21 -13.66 -2.86
N GLY A 165 26.33 -14.56 -2.42
CA GLY A 165 25.00 -14.23 -1.92
C GLY A 165 25.02 -13.87 -0.44
N SER A 166 24.32 -12.82 -0.05
CA SER A 166 24.19 -12.38 1.35
C SER A 166 23.44 -13.37 2.25
N LYS A 167 22.78 -14.37 1.67
CA LYS A 167 22.04 -15.42 2.38
C LYS A 167 22.84 -16.72 2.61
N GLU A 168 24.06 -16.81 2.08
CA GLU A 168 24.89 -18.00 2.22
C GLU A 168 25.32 -18.20 3.68
N LYS A 169 25.08 -19.39 4.21
CA LYS A 169 25.55 -19.83 5.53
C LYS A 169 26.28 -21.16 5.39
N VAL A 170 27.57 -21.17 5.69
CA VAL A 170 28.40 -22.37 5.62
C VAL A 170 28.37 -23.10 6.96
N ASP A 171 28.14 -24.40 6.92
CA ASP A 171 28.18 -25.26 8.10
C ASP A 171 29.59 -25.80 8.39
N GLN A 172 29.72 -26.62 9.44
CA GLN A 172 31.01 -27.21 9.84
C GLN A 172 31.60 -28.22 8.82
N TYR A 173 30.81 -28.66 7.85
CA TYR A 173 31.19 -29.62 6.81
C TYR A 173 31.43 -28.94 5.45
N SER A 174 31.51 -27.61 5.43
CA SER A 174 31.64 -26.81 4.21
C SER A 174 30.42 -26.86 3.28
N VAL A 175 29.27 -27.33 3.78
CA VAL A 175 28.00 -27.26 3.04
C VAL A 175 27.42 -25.87 3.19
N THR A 176 27.12 -25.23 2.07
CA THR A 176 26.47 -23.92 2.06
C THR A 176 24.95 -24.11 2.06
N HIS A 177 24.28 -23.39 2.95
CA HIS A 177 22.83 -23.33 3.08
C HIS A 177 22.32 -21.93 2.68
N VAL A 178 21.22 -21.90 1.94
CA VAL A 178 20.49 -20.68 1.58
C VAL A 178 19.00 -20.94 1.79
N VAL A 179 18.32 -20.03 2.48
CA VAL A 179 16.86 -20.10 2.68
C VAL A 179 16.21 -18.93 1.95
N LEU A 180 15.30 -19.23 1.03
CA LEU A 180 14.58 -18.26 0.21
C LEU A 180 13.09 -18.25 0.56
N ASP A 181 12.51 -17.07 0.67
CA ASP A 181 11.10 -16.90 1.00
C ASP A 181 10.22 -17.02 -0.27
N ASN A 182 9.19 -17.85 -0.21
CA ASN A 182 8.19 -17.98 -1.28
C ASN A 182 7.13 -16.88 -1.17
N VAL A 183 7.54 -15.65 -1.46
CA VAL A 183 6.72 -14.44 -1.31
C VAL A 183 6.68 -13.66 -2.62
N SER A 184 5.74 -12.72 -2.73
CA SER A 184 5.72 -11.71 -3.79
C SER A 184 5.07 -10.44 -3.26
N ALA A 185 5.72 -9.29 -3.43
CA ALA A 185 5.22 -8.04 -2.84
C ALA A 185 3.85 -7.60 -3.40
N ASN A 186 3.48 -8.06 -4.60
CA ASN A 186 2.20 -7.77 -5.23
C ASN A 186 1.07 -8.76 -4.86
N ALA A 187 1.29 -9.66 -3.89
CA ALA A 187 0.32 -10.67 -3.52
C ALA A 187 0.27 -10.95 -2.00
N GLU A 188 -0.94 -11.15 -1.50
CA GLU A 188 -1.20 -11.84 -0.24
C GLU A 188 -1.55 -13.29 -0.55
N ILE A 189 -0.66 -14.23 -0.21
CA ILE A 189 -0.80 -15.65 -0.53
C ILE A 189 -1.41 -16.38 0.67
N ASN A 190 -2.48 -17.14 0.43
CA ASN A 190 -2.98 -18.13 1.36
C ASN A 190 -2.22 -19.44 1.18
N TYR A 191 -1.23 -19.69 2.03
CA TYR A 191 -0.37 -20.87 1.92
C TYR A 191 -1.10 -22.18 2.25
N LEU A 192 -2.26 -22.10 2.92
CA LEU A 192 -3.05 -23.28 3.26
C LEU A 192 -3.62 -23.97 2.02
N ASP A 193 -4.15 -23.20 1.06
CA ASP A 193 -4.81 -23.73 -0.13
C ASP A 193 -4.22 -23.25 -1.47
N GLY A 194 -3.33 -22.25 -1.42
CA GLY A 194 -2.65 -21.64 -2.56
C GLY A 194 -3.42 -20.55 -3.28
N THR A 195 -4.60 -20.14 -2.78
CA THR A 195 -5.29 -18.96 -3.29
C THR A 195 -4.51 -17.68 -2.97
N ALA A 196 -4.74 -16.59 -3.71
CA ALA A 196 -4.05 -15.32 -3.46
C ALA A 196 -4.92 -14.11 -3.80
N LYS A 197 -4.60 -12.96 -3.20
CA LYS A 197 -5.19 -11.65 -3.51
C LYS A 197 -4.12 -10.69 -4.00
N ASN A 198 -4.43 -9.91 -5.02
CA ASN A 198 -3.53 -8.88 -5.53
C ASN A 198 -3.51 -7.70 -4.55
N THR A 199 -2.32 -7.27 -4.13
CA THR A 199 -2.14 -6.09 -3.26
C THR A 199 -1.94 -4.79 -4.04
N VAL A 200 -1.83 -4.88 -5.37
CA VAL A 200 -1.64 -3.74 -6.27
C VAL A 200 -2.95 -3.49 -7.03
N GLU A 201 -3.45 -2.27 -6.95
CA GLU A 201 -4.64 -1.83 -7.67
C GLU A 201 -4.30 -1.46 -9.12
N ASP A 202 -5.28 -1.56 -10.02
CA ASP A 202 -5.17 -1.02 -11.38
C ASP A 202 -4.93 0.48 -11.33
N ALA A 203 -3.89 0.95 -12.04
CA ALA A 203 -3.54 2.37 -12.11
C ALA A 203 -4.72 3.24 -12.57
N LYS A 204 -5.57 2.75 -13.50
CA LYS A 204 -6.73 3.51 -14.00
C LYS A 204 -7.79 3.68 -12.93
N ILE A 205 -8.11 2.61 -12.20
CA ILE A 205 -9.09 2.65 -11.12
C ILE A 205 -8.57 3.56 -10.00
N LYS A 206 -7.27 3.49 -9.71
CA LYS A 206 -6.63 4.37 -8.73
C LYS A 206 -6.74 5.85 -9.15
N GLU A 207 -6.44 6.17 -10.40
CA GLU A 207 -6.56 7.54 -10.94
C GLU A 207 -8.00 8.05 -10.90
N GLU A 208 -8.98 7.23 -11.30
CA GLU A 208 -10.40 7.57 -11.22
C GLU A 208 -10.86 7.85 -9.78
N LYS A 209 -10.44 7.01 -8.82
CA LYS A 209 -10.72 7.23 -7.39
C LYS A 209 -10.10 8.50 -6.85
N GLU A 210 -8.85 8.78 -7.22
CA GLU A 210 -8.16 10.01 -6.81
C GLU A 210 -8.82 11.25 -7.41
N LYS A 211 -9.26 11.19 -8.68
CA LYS A 211 -10.01 12.26 -9.32
C LYS A 211 -11.37 12.49 -8.65
N ALA A 212 -12.13 11.42 -8.42
CA ALA A 212 -13.42 11.50 -7.73
C ALA A 212 -13.28 12.06 -6.30
N LYS A 213 -12.21 11.68 -5.59
CA LYS A 213 -11.92 12.23 -4.26
C LYS A 213 -11.61 13.73 -4.31
N LYS A 214 -10.79 14.19 -5.27
CA LYS A 214 -10.49 15.62 -5.44
C LYS A 214 -11.74 16.43 -5.79
N GLU A 215 -12.59 15.91 -6.68
CA GLU A 215 -13.86 16.54 -7.04
C GLU A 215 -14.82 16.63 -5.84
N ALA A 216 -14.88 15.59 -5.00
CA ALA A 216 -15.68 15.61 -3.78
C ALA A 216 -15.15 16.60 -2.73
N GLU A 217 -13.83 16.68 -2.54
CA GLU A 217 -13.19 17.64 -1.62
C GLU A 217 -13.39 19.08 -2.08
N GLU A 218 -13.27 19.37 -3.38
CA GLU A 218 -13.51 20.70 -3.92
C GLU A 218 -14.99 21.11 -3.78
N LYS A 219 -15.92 20.19 -4.02
CA LYS A 219 -17.35 20.43 -3.82
C LYS A 219 -17.67 20.71 -2.36
N ALA A 220 -17.13 19.93 -1.44
CA ALA A 220 -17.31 20.14 0.00
C ALA A 220 -16.74 21.50 0.47
N LYS A 221 -15.60 21.92 -0.09
CA LYS A 221 -15.01 23.22 0.21
C LYS A 221 -15.88 24.38 -0.29
N LYS A 222 -16.41 24.29 -1.52
CA LYS A 222 -17.33 25.29 -2.08
C LYS A 222 -18.63 25.40 -1.27
N GLU A 223 -19.21 24.26 -0.88
CA GLU A 223 -20.42 24.23 -0.03
C GLU A 223 -20.16 24.82 1.37
N ALA A 224 -18.97 24.62 1.94
CA ALA A 224 -18.60 25.23 3.22
C ALA A 224 -18.40 26.74 3.12
N GLU A 225 -17.72 27.22 2.06
CA GLU A 225 -17.53 28.65 1.79
C GLU A 225 -18.87 29.37 1.54
N GLU A 226 -19.80 28.74 0.82
CA GLU A 226 -21.13 29.29 0.57
C GLU A 226 -21.98 29.38 1.85
N LYS A 227 -21.92 28.35 2.71
CA LYS A 227 -22.56 28.37 4.04
C LYS A 227 -21.98 29.46 4.95
N GLU A 228 -20.65 29.60 4.98
CA GLU A 228 -20.01 30.65 5.79
C GLU A 228 -20.39 32.06 5.28
N ALA A 229 -20.46 32.25 3.96
CA ALA A 229 -20.88 33.51 3.37
C ALA A 229 -22.36 33.84 3.67
N THR A 230 -23.25 32.85 3.62
CA THR A 230 -24.66 33.04 3.98
C THR A 230 -24.83 33.34 5.47
N GLU A 231 -24.09 32.66 6.35
CA GLU A 231 -24.11 32.95 7.79
C GLU A 231 -23.56 34.36 8.11
N LYS A 232 -22.49 34.80 7.43
CA LYS A 232 -21.96 36.16 7.60
C LYS A 232 -22.98 37.21 7.17
N LYS A 233 -23.60 37.06 6.00
CA LYS A 233 -24.64 37.98 5.53
C LYS A 233 -25.83 38.03 6.50
N ALA A 234 -26.28 36.89 7.00
CA ALA A 234 -27.37 36.85 7.98
C ALA A 234 -27.02 37.60 9.27
N LYS A 235 -25.79 37.44 9.78
CA LYS A 235 -25.29 38.17 10.96
C LYS A 235 -25.16 39.68 10.70
N GLU A 236 -24.70 40.08 9.51
CA GLU A 236 -24.61 41.49 9.12
C GLU A 236 -26.00 42.14 9.01
N GLU A 237 -26.97 41.48 8.37
CA GLU A 237 -28.37 41.94 8.28
C GLU A 237 -29.02 42.06 9.67
N GLU A 238 -28.77 41.11 10.57
CA GLU A 238 -29.28 41.15 11.95
C GLU A 238 -28.68 42.33 12.73
N GLN A 239 -27.37 42.57 12.59
CA GLN A 239 -26.70 43.73 13.20
C GLN A 239 -27.22 45.06 12.65
N GLU A 240 -27.47 45.15 11.34
CA GLU A 240 -27.99 46.36 10.71
C GLU A 240 -29.41 46.67 11.19
N LYS A 241 -30.29 45.67 11.25
CA LYS A 241 -31.64 45.81 11.84
C LYS A 241 -31.58 46.26 13.30
N ALA A 242 -30.65 45.71 14.08
CA ALA A 242 -30.46 46.12 15.48
C ALA A 242 -29.98 47.59 15.61
N ARG A 243 -29.11 48.05 14.70
CA ARG A 243 -28.67 49.46 14.65
C ARG A 243 -29.81 50.41 14.27
N GLN A 244 -30.59 50.07 13.25
CA GLN A 244 -31.75 50.88 12.85
C GLN A 244 -32.78 50.99 13.98
N ALA A 245 -33.10 49.88 14.65
CA ALA A 245 -34.02 49.87 15.79
C ALA A 245 -33.50 50.67 17.00
N ALA A 246 -32.17 50.78 17.18
CA ALA A 246 -31.58 51.63 18.21
C ALA A 246 -31.67 53.12 17.86
N GLN A 247 -31.42 53.49 16.59
CA GLN A 247 -31.58 54.87 16.10
C GLN A 247 -33.04 55.35 16.20
N GLU A 248 -34.02 54.53 15.83
CA GLU A 248 -35.44 54.90 15.98
C GLU A 248 -35.84 55.12 17.45
N LYS A 249 -35.21 54.40 18.39
CA LYS A 249 -35.40 54.62 19.84
C LYS A 249 -34.76 55.92 20.32
N GLU A 250 -33.60 56.30 19.79
CA GLU A 250 -32.98 57.60 20.10
C GLU A 250 -33.78 58.77 19.53
N GLU A 251 -34.25 58.69 18.27
CA GLU A 251 -35.06 59.75 17.66
C GLU A 251 -36.45 59.90 18.31
N SER A 252 -37.04 58.81 18.80
CA SER A 252 -38.28 58.87 19.60
C SER A 252 -38.07 59.36 21.03
N GLN A 253 -36.85 59.29 21.58
CA GLN A 253 -36.49 59.97 22.83
C GLN A 253 -36.20 61.46 22.62
N ASP A 254 -35.61 61.86 21.49
CA ASP A 254 -35.29 63.26 21.21
C ASP A 254 -36.52 64.09 20.81
N SER A 255 -37.49 63.48 20.11
CA SER A 255 -38.80 64.11 19.81
C SER A 255 -39.71 64.29 21.04
N ASN A 256 -39.35 63.71 22.20
CA ASN A 256 -40.07 63.93 23.46
C ASN A 256 -39.43 65.02 24.33
N SER A 257 -38.40 65.74 23.83
CA SER A 257 -37.70 66.81 24.56
C SER A 257 -38.10 68.24 24.16
N GLN A 258 -39.12 68.41 23.30
CA GLN A 258 -39.55 69.72 22.81
C GLN A 258 -40.86 70.21 23.46
N SER A 259 -40.92 70.29 24.79
CA SER A 259 -41.99 71.03 25.50
C SER A 259 -41.66 71.30 26.98
N THR A 260 -40.62 72.06 27.30
CA THR A 260 -40.56 72.76 28.60
C THR A 260 -39.74 74.05 28.50
N ASN A 261 -40.40 75.18 28.24
CA ASN A 261 -39.76 76.49 28.39
C ASN A 261 -39.78 76.90 29.87
N SER A 262 -38.60 77.21 30.41
CA SER A 262 -38.26 77.22 31.84
C SER A 262 -38.76 78.46 32.62
N GLY A 263 -40.08 78.66 32.72
CA GLY A 263 -40.61 79.80 33.50
C GLY A 263 -41.98 79.63 34.12
N GLY A 264 -42.67 78.51 33.90
CA GLY A 264 -44.03 78.28 34.42
C GLY A 264 -45.10 79.27 33.93
N TYR A 265 -44.80 80.01 32.86
CA TYR A 265 -45.77 80.87 32.19
C TYR A 265 -46.70 80.03 31.31
N PHE A 266 -47.99 80.38 31.27
CA PHE A 266 -48.98 79.73 30.41
C PHE A 266 -49.83 80.76 29.68
N ARG A 267 -50.41 80.38 28.54
CA ARG A 267 -51.22 81.26 27.69
C ARG A 267 -52.69 80.87 27.80
N ASP A 268 -53.59 81.83 28.04
CA ASP A 268 -55.02 81.57 28.11
C ASP A 268 -55.64 81.39 26.71
N LYS A 269 -56.91 80.95 26.68
CA LYS A 269 -57.71 80.78 25.45
C LYS A 269 -57.89 82.06 24.62
N ASN A 270 -57.62 83.23 25.22
CA ASN A 270 -57.70 84.53 24.55
C ASN A 270 -56.30 85.03 24.11
N GLY A 271 -55.28 84.18 24.19
CA GLY A 271 -53.92 84.49 23.75
C GLY A 271 -53.08 85.31 24.74
N ARG A 272 -53.53 85.50 25.98
CA ARG A 272 -52.82 86.31 26.99
C ARG A 272 -51.89 85.44 27.83
N TRP A 273 -50.70 85.96 28.14
CA TRP A 273 -49.73 85.27 28.98
C TRP A 273 -49.99 85.52 30.47
N HIS A 274 -49.84 84.46 31.27
CA HIS A 274 -49.96 84.45 32.72
C HIS A 274 -48.66 83.95 33.35
N ARG A 275 -48.31 84.52 34.51
CA ARG A 275 -47.23 84.08 35.39
C ARG A 275 -47.63 82.77 36.10
N PRO A 276 -46.69 82.05 36.74
CA PRO A 276 -47.01 80.86 37.54
C PRO A 276 -48.06 81.10 38.64
N ASN A 277 -48.15 82.32 39.16
CA ASN A 277 -49.13 82.72 40.18
C ASN A 277 -50.50 83.13 39.62
N GLY A 278 -50.76 82.92 38.33
CA GLY A 278 -52.05 83.16 37.67
C GLY A 278 -52.32 84.61 37.24
N LYS A 279 -51.47 85.57 37.64
CA LYS A 279 -51.60 86.98 37.21
C LYS A 279 -51.08 87.17 35.78
N PHE A 280 -51.60 88.19 35.08
CA PHE A 280 -51.12 88.54 33.75
C PHE A 280 -49.62 88.86 33.74
N ALA A 281 -48.91 88.34 32.75
CA ALA A 281 -47.53 88.67 32.46
C ALA A 281 -47.48 89.97 31.64
N SER A 282 -46.55 90.86 31.99
CA SER A 282 -46.31 92.08 31.23
C SER A 282 -45.52 91.77 29.95
N LYS A 283 -45.60 92.67 28.96
CA LYS A 283 -44.86 92.55 27.69
C LYS A 283 -43.34 92.44 27.89
N LYS A 284 -42.81 93.05 28.96
CA LYS A 284 -41.40 92.96 29.34
C LYS A 284 -41.06 91.55 29.83
N GLU A 285 -41.88 90.98 30.72
CA GLU A 285 -41.69 89.63 31.27
C GLU A 285 -41.81 88.54 30.19
N ILE A 286 -42.72 88.71 29.23
CA ILE A 286 -42.89 87.77 28.10
C ILE A 286 -41.63 87.77 27.22
N ARG A 287 -41.07 88.95 26.94
CA ARG A 287 -39.83 89.08 26.15
C ARG A 287 -38.62 88.53 26.90
N GLU A 288 -38.50 88.83 28.20
CA GLU A 288 -37.41 88.33 29.06
C GLU A 288 -37.46 86.81 29.23
N ALA A 289 -38.66 86.21 29.22
CA ALA A 289 -38.86 84.76 29.25
C ALA A 289 -38.70 84.07 27.87
N GLY A 290 -38.32 84.80 26.81
CA GLY A 290 -38.19 84.25 25.46
C GLY A 290 -39.51 83.80 24.83
N LEU A 291 -40.64 84.30 25.35
CA LEU A 291 -41.98 83.93 24.90
C LEU A 291 -42.43 84.88 23.79
N GLN A 292 -43.11 84.33 22.79
CA GLN A 292 -43.66 85.10 21.69
C GLN A 292 -44.96 85.78 22.13
N TRP A 293 -45.09 87.08 21.84
CA TRP A 293 -46.28 87.87 22.18
C TRP A 293 -47.54 87.37 21.46
#